data_AF-A0A9P6XN28-F1
#
_entry.id   AF-A0A9P6XN28-F1
#
_cell.length_a   1.000
_cell.length_b   1.000
_cell.length_c   1.000
_cell.angle_alpha   90.00
_cell.angle_beta   90.00
_cell.angle_gamma   90.00
#
_symmetry.space_group_name_H-M   'P 1'
#
loop_
_entity.id
_entity.type
_entity.pdbx_description
1 polymer ?
#
loop_
_entity_poly.entity_id
_entity_poly.type
_entity_poly.pdbx_seq_one_letter_code
_entity_poly.pdbx_strand_id
1 'polypeptide(L)' 'MNATSVNTMLPTYEIYIQGQPYYALIDSGASANYIHPKIIKFADSFRTVNDQAVETANGEQTMITGEATCTMKVKGEV' A
#
# COMPACT_ATOMS: atom_id res chain seq x y z
N MET A 1 -27.67 1.56 -16.90
CA MET A 1 -27.69 1.38 -15.44
C MET A 1 -26.96 2.55 -14.84
N ASN A 2 -27.63 3.38 -14.05
CA ASN A 2 -27.02 4.55 -13.42
C ASN A 2 -26.14 4.09 -12.24
N ALA A 3 -24.82 4.14 -12.40
CA ALA A 3 -23.90 4.02 -11.29
C ALA A 3 -23.98 5.33 -10.49
N THR A 4 -24.80 5.34 -9.43
CA THR A 4 -24.70 6.35 -8.38
C THR A 4 -23.31 6.24 -7.77
N SER A 5 -22.43 7.18 -8.13
CA SER A 5 -21.10 7.36 -7.54
C SER A 5 -21.28 7.75 -6.07
N VAL A 6 -21.40 6.76 -5.20
CA VAL A 6 -21.31 6.98 -3.75
C VAL A 6 -19.86 7.41 -3.50
N ASN A 7 -19.66 8.67 -3.12
CA ASN A 7 -18.35 9.17 -2.68
C ASN A 7 -18.07 8.61 -1.29
N THR A 8 -17.79 7.31 -1.22
CA THR A 8 -17.38 6.63 0.00
C THR A 8 -15.93 7.01 0.28
N MET A 9 -15.67 7.54 1.47
CA MET A 9 -14.29 7.64 1.96
C MET A 9 -13.63 6.27 1.87
N LEU A 10 -12.43 6.23 1.27
CA LEU A 10 -11.63 5.01 1.22
C LEU A 10 -11.34 4.54 2.65
N PRO A 11 -11.46 3.23 2.96
CA PRO A 11 -11.24 2.70 4.29
C PRO A 11 -9.75 2.69 4.62
N THR A 12 -9.23 3.87 5.00
CA THR A 12 -7.85 4.05 5.40
C THR A 12 -7.69 3.98 6.91
N TYR A 13 -6.64 3.31 7.37
CA TYR A 13 -6.32 3.16 8.79
C TYR A 13 -4.98 3.83 9.09
N GLU A 14 -4.88 4.49 10.24
CA GLU A 14 -3.61 4.98 10.74
C GLU A 14 -2.74 3.78 11.16
N ILE A 15 -1.54 3.72 10.58
CA ILE A 15 -0.52 2.72 10.87
C ILE A 15 0.78 3.40 11.24
N TYR A 16 1.65 2.67 11.93
CA TYR A 16 2.98 3.14 12.29
C TYR A 16 4.02 2.17 11.76
N ILE A 17 4.98 2.68 10.98
CA ILE A 17 6.16 1.94 10.50
C ILE A 17 7.38 2.60 11.14
N GLN A 18 8.13 1.86 11.95
CA GLN A 18 9.26 2.41 12.74
C GLN A 18 8.87 3.69 13.53
N GLY A 19 7.64 3.73 14.04
CA GLY A 19 7.10 4.88 14.79
C GLY A 19 6.63 6.06 13.93
N GLN A 20 6.82 6.02 12.61
CA GLN A 20 6.34 7.06 11.69
C GLN A 20 4.90 6.78 11.27
N PRO A 21 3.98 7.76 11.38
CA PRO A 21 2.57 7.57 11.04
C PRO A 21 2.35 7.60 9.52
N TYR A 22 1.47 6.71 9.05
CA TYR A 22 0.98 6.66 7.67
C TYR A 22 -0.50 6.27 7.65
N TYR A 23 -1.18 6.56 6.54
CA TYR A 23 -2.50 5.99 6.25
C TYR A 23 -2.35 4.85 5.25
N ALA A 24 -2.83 3.67 5.62
CA ALA A 24 -2.89 2.51 4.73
C ALA A 24 -4.32 2.22 4.31
N LEU A 25 -4.52 1.95 3.02
CA LEU A 25 -5.77 1.44 2.48
C LEU A 25 -5.82 -0.08 2.65
N ILE A 26 -6.90 -0.59 3.25
CA ILE A 26 -7.16 -2.03 3.24
C ILE A 26 -7.95 -2.35 1.99
N ASP A 27 -7.26 -2.87 0.98
CA ASP A 27 -7.81 -3.18 -0.34
C ASP A 27 -7.83 -4.70 -0.57
N SER A 28 -9.01 -5.30 -0.48
CA SER A 28 -9.20 -6.74 -0.77
C SER A 28 -9.16 -7.06 -2.26
N GLY A 29 -9.21 -6.06 -3.14
CA GLY A 29 -9.05 -6.21 -4.59
C GLY A 29 -7.59 -6.22 -5.04
N ALA A 30 -6.66 -5.82 -4.18
CA ALA A 30 -5.23 -5.84 -4.50
C ALA A 30 -4.66 -7.27 -4.41
N SER A 31 -3.86 -7.65 -5.42
CA SER A 31 -3.19 -8.95 -5.48
C SER A 31 -2.01 -9.09 -4.51
N ALA A 32 -1.48 -7.96 -4.03
CA ALA A 32 -0.35 -7.88 -3.12
C ALA A 32 -0.39 -6.58 -2.32
N ASN A 33 0.49 -6.49 -1.32
CA ASN A 33 0.69 -5.26 -0.55
C ASN A 33 1.69 -4.35 -1.28
N TYR A 34 1.31 -3.09 -1.47
CA TYR A 34 2.15 -2.08 -2.11
C TYR A 34 2.44 -0.94 -1.14
N ILE A 35 3.67 -0.43 -1.17
CA ILE A 35 4.10 0.73 -0.39
C ILE A 35 4.78 1.75 -1.29
N HIS A 36 4.71 3.02 -0.90
CA HIS A 36 5.40 4.08 -1.63
C HIS A 36 6.93 4.02 -1.38
N PRO A 37 7.80 4.22 -2.39
CA PRO A 37 9.27 4.12 -2.23
C PRO A 37 9.87 5.00 -1.12
N LYS A 38 9.23 6.13 -0.82
CA LYS A 38 9.60 7.02 0.32
C LYS A 38 9.59 6.33 1.69
N ILE A 39 8.87 5.22 1.83
CA ILE A 39 8.76 4.43 3.07
C ILE A 39 9.96 3.49 3.23
N ILE A 40 10.70 3.16 2.15
CA ILE A 40 11.80 2.18 2.15
C ILE A 40 12.87 2.51 3.21
N LYS A 41 13.14 3.79 3.47
CA LYS A 41 14.10 4.23 4.51
C LYS A 41 13.69 3.83 5.95
N PHE A 42 12.46 3.38 6.14
CA PHE A 42 11.90 2.90 7.40
C PHE A 42 11.54 1.40 7.34
N ALA A 43 11.87 0.71 6.26
CA ALA A 43 11.67 -0.73 6.15
C ALA A 43 12.70 -1.50 7.00
N ASP A 44 12.32 -2.66 7.51
CA ASP A 44 13.21 -3.55 8.25
C ASP A 44 14.25 -4.19 7.33
N SER A 45 13.85 -4.48 6.09
CA SER A 45 14.74 -4.90 5.01
C SER A 45 14.20 -4.50 3.65
N PHE A 46 15.08 -4.32 2.68
CA PHE A 46 14.74 -4.06 1.29
C PHE A 46 15.67 -4.83 0.36
N ARG A 47 15.11 -5.39 -0.71
CA ARG A 47 15.89 -5.95 -1.83
C ARG A 47 15.34 -5.43 -3.15
N THR A 48 16.23 -5.09 -4.07
CA THR A 48 15.86 -4.79 -5.45
C THR A 48 15.39 -6.07 -6.13
N VAL A 49 14.33 -5.96 -6.93
CA VAL A 49 13.87 -7.02 -7.83
C VAL A 49 13.85 -6.47 -9.25
N ASN A 50 14.12 -7.34 -10.21
CA ASN A 50 14.10 -6.98 -11.63
C ASN A 50 12.88 -7.63 -12.29
N ASP A 51 12.42 -7.01 -13.38
CA ASP A 51 11.42 -7.57 -14.29
C ASP A 51 10.08 -7.94 -13.63
N GLN A 52 9.71 -7.23 -12.56
CA GLN A 52 8.39 -7.33 -11.95
C GLN A 52 7.54 -6.11 -12.33
N ALA A 53 6.35 -6.38 -12.86
CA ALA A 53 5.35 -5.38 -13.18
C ALA A 53 3.99 -5.84 -12.66
N VAL A 54 3.14 -4.88 -12.31
CA VAL A 54 1.78 -5.12 -11.86
C VAL A 54 0.81 -4.29 -12.69
N GLU A 55 -0.32 -4.90 -13.05
CA GLU A 55 -1.41 -4.20 -13.70
C GLU A 55 -2.27 -3.50 -12.64
N THR A 56 -2.45 -2.20 -12.80
CA THR A 56 -3.30 -1.38 -11.93
C THR A 56 -4.76 -1.51 -12.34
N ALA A 57 -5.68 -1.07 -11.48
CA ALA A 57 -7.13 -1.20 -11.73
C ALA A 57 -7.63 -0.46 -12.99
N ASN A 58 -6.86 0.52 -13.52
CA ASN A 58 -7.15 1.20 -14.78
C ASN A 58 -6.49 0.52 -16.01
N GLY A 59 -5.86 -0.64 -15.85
CA GLY A 59 -5.20 -1.40 -16.91
C GLY A 59 -3.79 -0.91 -17.27
N GLU A 60 -3.23 0.04 -16.51
CA GLU A 60 -1.84 0.48 -16.71
C GLU A 60 -0.87 -0.51 -16.06
N GLN A 61 0.33 -0.64 -16.63
CA GLN A 61 1.39 -1.44 -16.01
C GLN A 61 2.36 -0.54 -15.26
N THR A 62 2.61 -0.88 -14.00
CA THR A 62 3.60 -0.20 -13.15
C THR A 62 4.70 -1.16 -12.76
N MET A 63 5.95 -0.72 -12.89
CA MET A 63 7.13 -1.51 -12.49
C MET A 63 7.30 -1.54 -10.97
N ILE A 64 7.60 -2.72 -10.45
CA ILE A 64 8.01 -2.92 -9.06
C ILE A 64 9.53 -2.93 -9.00
N THR A 65 10.08 -2.03 -8.19
CA THR A 65 11.54 -1.81 -8.10
C THR A 65 12.19 -2.58 -6.95
N GLY A 66 11.40 -3.15 -6.05
CA GLY A 66 11.91 -3.92 -4.93
C GLY A 66 10.84 -4.49 -4.02
N GLU A 67 11.28 -5.38 -3.15
CA GLU A 67 10.49 -5.97 -2.09
C GLU A 67 11.00 -5.42 -0.76
N ALA A 68 10.06 -4.98 0.09
CA ALA A 68 10.35 -4.47 1.41
C ALA A 68 9.63 -5.30 2.47
N THR A 69 10.28 -5.51 3.60
CA THR A 69 9.64 -6.03 4.81
C THR A 69 9.48 -4.88 5.80
N CYS A 70 8.25 -4.67 6.26
CA CYS A 70 7.93 -3.60 7.20
C CYS A 70 7.10 -4.16 8.36
N THR A 71 7.51 -3.87 9.58
CA THR A 71 6.68 -4.07 10.77
C THR A 71 5.67 -2.92 10.89
N MET A 72 4.39 -3.23 10.74
CA MET A 72 3.29 -2.26 10.85
C MET A 72 2.58 -2.42 12.19
N LYS A 73 2.36 -1.32 12.90
CA LYS A 73 1.51 -1.29 14.10
C LYS A 73 0.23 -0.51 13.80
N VAL A 74 -0.91 -1.13 14.03
CA VAL A 74 -2.21 -0.45 14.04
C VAL A 74 -2.48 -0.03 15.48
N LYS A 75 -2.74 1.25 15.72
CA LYS A 75 -3.34 1.67 16.99
C LYS A 75 -4.85 1.65 16.77
N GLY A 76 -5.54 0.68 17.37
CA GLY A 76 -7.00 0.74 17.44
C GLY A 76 -7.42 1.96 18.25
N GLU A 77 -8.53 2.59 17.89
CA GLU A 77 -9.28 3.39 18.85
C GLU A 77 -9.67 2.47 20.02
N VAL A 78 -9.37 2.90 21.24
CA VAL A 78 -9.72 2.21 22.49
C VAL A 78 -11.13 2.59 22.90
#